data_AF-A0A1S4D5Y1-F1
#
_entry.id   AF-A0A1S4D5Y1-F1
#
_cell.length_a   1.000
_cell.length_b   1.000
_cell.length_c   1.000
_cell.angle_alpha   90.00
_cell.angle_beta   90.00
_cell.angle_gamma   90.00
#
_symmetry.space_group_name_H-M   'P 1'
#
loop_
_entity.id
_entity.type
_entity.pdbx_description
1 polymer ?
#
loop_
_entity_poly.entity_id
_entity_poly.type
_entity_poly.pdbx_seq_one_letter_code
_entity_poly.pdbx_strand_id
1 'polypeptide(L)'
;MRKFTNERNLVRLAKTRFATTFLTLHSFYLQKKNLRKLVLSNEWKDNRYAKEAAGKETAKVLISPSFWNDVVRALKVGGPLIRVLRMVDGERKPPMGYLYEAMDRAKETIAASFEGDVRKYEKVFEIIDSRWSNQLHRPLHAACHLLNQGLFYKNTRDEALDSEV
;
A
#
# COMPACT_ATOMS: atom_id res chain seq x y z
N MET A 1 -16.33 20.35 4.65
CA MET A 1 -15.51 19.19 4.20
C MET A 1 -16.23 18.34 3.14
N ARG A 2 -17.40 17.72 3.42
CA ARG A 2 -18.11 16.84 2.44
C ARG A 2 -18.40 17.49 1.08
N LYS A 3 -18.79 18.77 1.06
CA LYS A 3 -18.96 19.59 -0.17
C LYS A 3 -17.71 19.56 -1.07
N PHE A 4 -16.51 19.58 -0.48
CA PHE A 4 -15.26 19.66 -1.23
C PHE A 4 -14.75 18.28 -1.66
N THR A 5 -15.08 17.23 -0.92
CA THR A 5 -14.66 15.85 -1.23
C THR A 5 -15.67 15.09 -2.10
N ASN A 6 -16.69 15.77 -2.65
CA ASN A 6 -17.82 15.15 -3.36
C ASN A 6 -18.43 14.01 -2.53
N GLU A 7 -18.68 14.29 -1.25
CA GLU A 7 -19.24 13.35 -0.26
C GLU A 7 -18.41 12.09 0.04
N ARG A 8 -17.23 11.96 -0.57
CA ARG A 8 -16.34 10.82 -0.33
C ARG A 8 -15.82 10.81 1.11
N ASN A 9 -15.83 9.62 1.69
CA ASN A 9 -15.27 9.37 3.02
C ASN A 9 -13.74 9.34 2.96
N LEU A 10 -13.10 10.13 3.81
CA LEU A 10 -11.64 10.12 3.98
C LEU A 10 -11.18 8.87 4.74
N VAL A 11 -11.91 8.50 5.80
CA VAL A 11 -11.64 7.29 6.56
C VAL A 11 -12.17 6.09 5.78
N ARG A 12 -11.32 5.08 5.60
CA ARG A 12 -11.67 3.83 4.94
C ARG A 12 -11.37 2.67 5.88
N LEU A 13 -12.43 2.12 6.47
CA LEU A 13 -12.35 0.99 7.39
C LEU A 13 -11.96 -0.29 6.64
N ALA A 14 -11.13 -1.11 7.29
CA ALA A 14 -10.75 -2.45 6.87
C ALA A 14 -10.71 -3.39 8.08
N LYS A 15 -10.63 -4.70 7.82
CA LYS A 15 -10.60 -5.73 8.87
C LYS A 15 -9.50 -5.49 9.92
N THR A 16 -8.34 -4.99 9.48
CA THR A 16 -7.21 -4.69 10.38
C THR A 16 -6.99 -3.19 10.53
N ARG A 17 -6.49 -2.78 11.70
CA ARG A 17 -6.09 -1.38 11.97
C ARG A 17 -5.04 -0.88 10.97
N PHE A 18 -4.08 -1.72 10.60
CA PHE A 18 -3.03 -1.37 9.64
C PHE A 18 -3.59 -1.08 8.24
N ALA A 19 -4.47 -1.94 7.74
CA ALA A 19 -5.14 -1.71 6.46
C ALA A 19 -6.04 -0.47 6.51
N THR A 20 -6.70 -0.21 7.64
CA THR A 20 -7.52 1.00 7.85
C THR A 20 -6.68 2.27 7.76
N THR A 21 -5.53 2.31 8.45
CA THR A 21 -4.61 3.45 8.39
C THR A 21 -4.09 3.68 6.97
N PHE A 22 -3.65 2.62 6.27
CA PHE A 22 -3.14 2.74 4.91
C PHE A 22 -4.22 3.20 3.92
N LEU A 23 -5.41 2.61 3.96
CA LEU A 23 -6.51 2.98 3.07
C LEU A 23 -7.01 4.40 3.32
N THR A 24 -7.00 4.83 4.59
CA THR A 24 -7.32 6.21 4.95
C THR A 24 -6.28 7.16 4.36
N LEU A 25 -4.98 6.88 4.52
CA LEU A 25 -3.91 7.68 3.92
C LEU A 25 -4.03 7.75 2.39
N HIS A 26 -4.34 6.64 1.74
CA HIS A 26 -4.58 6.59 0.29
C HIS A 26 -5.80 7.43 -0.12
N SER A 27 -6.90 7.37 0.64
CA SER A 27 -8.08 8.22 0.40
C SER A 27 -7.75 9.70 0.52
N PHE A 28 -6.97 10.08 1.53
CA PHE A 28 -6.45 11.44 1.70
C PHE A 28 -5.65 11.90 0.48
N TYR A 29 -4.75 11.06 -0.03
CA TYR A 29 -3.98 11.36 -1.23
C TYR A 29 -4.87 11.58 -2.46
N LEU A 30 -5.87 10.72 -2.68
CA LEU A 30 -6.84 10.88 -3.77
C LEU A 30 -7.65 12.19 -3.64
N GLN A 31 -7.84 12.69 -2.42
CA GLN A 31 -8.53 13.94 -2.14
C GLN A 31 -7.58 15.14 -1.99
N LYS A 32 -6.27 15.00 -2.22
CA LYS A 32 -5.26 16.07 -2.04
C LYS A 32 -5.70 17.42 -2.63
N LYS A 33 -6.11 17.44 -3.91
CA LYS A 33 -6.53 18.68 -4.60
C LYS A 33 -7.75 19.30 -3.93
N ASN A 34 -8.72 18.48 -3.55
CA ASN A 34 -9.97 18.90 -2.91
C ASN A 34 -9.74 19.42 -1.49
N LEU A 35 -8.90 18.74 -0.71
CA LEU A 35 -8.52 19.15 0.64
C LEU A 35 -7.71 20.45 0.62
N ARG A 36 -6.80 20.60 -0.34
CA ARG A 36 -6.08 21.86 -0.54
C ARG A 36 -7.03 22.99 -0.94
N LYS A 37 -7.99 22.74 -1.84
CA LYS A 37 -9.04 23.71 -2.20
C LYS A 37 -9.89 24.12 -1.00
N LEU A 38 -10.27 23.16 -0.15
CA LEU A 38 -11.01 23.40 1.09
C LEU A 38 -10.28 24.39 1.98
N VAL A 39 -9.02 24.14 2.35
CA VAL A 39 -8.30 24.99 3.31
C VAL A 39 -7.89 26.36 2.75
N LEU A 40 -7.96 26.54 1.44
CA LEU A 40 -7.69 27.81 0.77
C LEU A 40 -8.97 28.61 0.46
N SER A 41 -10.15 28.03 0.67
CA SER A 41 -11.41 28.68 0.33
C SER A 41 -11.79 29.78 1.34
N ASN A 42 -12.61 30.73 0.90
CA ASN A 42 -13.13 31.77 1.79
C ASN A 42 -14.03 31.15 2.87
N GLU A 43 -14.83 30.13 2.54
CA GLU A 43 -15.66 29.43 3.53
C GLU A 43 -14.85 28.79 4.66
N TRP A 44 -13.60 28.37 4.39
CA TRP A 44 -12.69 27.90 5.45
C TRP A 44 -12.16 29.07 6.29
N LYS A 45 -11.71 30.16 5.67
CA LYS A 45 -11.18 31.33 6.38
C LYS A 45 -12.20 31.93 7.36
N ASP A 46 -13.47 31.93 6.98
CA ASP A 46 -14.56 32.48 7.80
C ASP A 46 -15.03 31.49 8.88
N ASN A 47 -14.59 30.23 8.82
CA ASN A 47 -14.97 29.19 9.77
C ASN A 47 -14.30 29.37 11.13
N ARG A 48 -15.05 29.14 12.23
CA ARG A 48 -14.50 29.14 13.60
C ARG A 48 -13.30 28.17 13.77
N TYR A 49 -13.37 26.99 13.17
CA TYR A 49 -12.34 25.96 13.30
C TYR A 49 -11.01 26.38 12.65
N ALA A 50 -11.06 27.22 11.60
CA ALA A 50 -9.84 27.71 10.97
C ALA A 50 -9.06 28.69 11.86
N LYS A 51 -9.72 29.30 12.84
CA LYS A 51 -9.10 30.24 13.79
C LYS A 51 -8.42 29.53 14.96
N GLU A 52 -8.85 28.29 15.26
CA GLU A 52 -8.26 27.44 16.28
C GLU A 52 -6.83 27.00 15.91
N ALA A 53 -6.00 26.71 16.91
CA ALA A 53 -4.63 26.24 16.70
C ALA A 53 -4.59 24.96 15.83
N ALA A 54 -5.48 24.00 16.09
CA ALA A 54 -5.57 22.76 15.33
C ALA A 54 -5.95 23.00 13.85
N GLY A 55 -6.87 23.92 13.57
CA GLY A 55 -7.26 24.25 12.19
C GLY A 55 -6.16 24.95 11.40
N LYS A 56 -5.42 25.85 12.06
CA LYS A 56 -4.23 26.50 11.46
C LYS A 56 -3.16 25.47 11.10
N GLU A 57 -2.88 24.54 12.01
CA GLU A 57 -1.88 23.48 11.77
C GLU A 57 -2.33 22.51 10.66
N THR A 58 -3.60 22.12 10.68
CA THR A 58 -4.20 21.29 9.61
C THR A 58 -4.05 21.96 8.24
N ALA A 59 -4.32 23.26 8.15
CA ALA A 59 -4.17 24.01 6.90
C ALA A 59 -2.71 24.00 6.43
N LYS A 60 -1.73 24.26 7.32
CA LYS A 60 -0.29 24.21 7.00
C LYS A 60 0.13 22.85 6.46
N VAL A 61 -0.30 21.76 7.10
CA VAL A 61 0.00 20.39 6.67
C VAL A 61 -0.60 20.12 5.28
N LEU A 62 -1.87 20.47 5.06
CA LEU A 62 -2.57 20.20 3.80
C LEU A 62 -2.04 21.03 2.62
N ILE A 63 -1.43 22.19 2.86
CA ILE A 63 -0.75 22.98 1.82
C ILE A 63 0.73 22.62 1.64
N SER A 64 1.33 21.89 2.58
CA SER A 64 2.75 21.57 2.56
C SER A 64 3.12 20.58 1.44
N PRO A 65 4.03 20.93 0.51
CA PRO A 65 4.52 20.00 -0.50
C PRO A 65 5.28 18.82 0.11
N SER A 66 6.08 19.05 1.17
CA SER A 66 6.89 18.00 1.81
C SER A 66 6.00 16.91 2.41
N PHE A 67 4.94 17.30 3.12
CA PHE A 67 3.94 16.37 3.65
C PHE A 67 3.39 15.45 2.55
N TRP A 68 2.96 16.02 1.42
CA TRP A 68 2.42 15.20 0.34
C TRP A 68 3.48 14.32 -0.34
N ASN A 69 4.73 14.75 -0.37
CA ASN A 69 5.84 13.92 -0.85
C ASN A 69 6.08 12.72 0.09
N ASP A 70 5.98 12.93 1.41
CA ASP A 70 6.01 11.85 2.40
C ASP A 70 4.83 10.88 2.24
N VAL A 71 3.61 11.40 2.02
CA VAL A 71 2.43 10.57 1.74
C VAL A 71 2.67 9.70 0.51
N VAL A 72 3.21 10.26 -0.58
CA VAL A 72 3.53 9.50 -1.80
C VAL A 72 4.58 8.43 -1.53
N ARG A 73 5.65 8.74 -0.79
CA ARG A 73 6.67 7.76 -0.38
C ARG A 73 6.06 6.61 0.41
N ALA A 74 5.24 6.93 1.41
CA ALA A 74 4.56 5.93 2.23
C ALA A 74 3.63 5.04 1.41
N LEU A 75 2.91 5.59 0.42
CA LEU A 75 2.05 4.81 -0.48
C LEU A 75 2.85 3.91 -1.44
N LYS A 76 3.97 4.40 -1.98
CA LYS A 76 4.89 3.61 -2.83
C LYS A 76 5.45 2.39 -2.09
N VAL A 77 5.83 2.56 -0.83
CA VAL A 77 6.34 1.48 0.03
C VAL A 77 5.24 0.57 0.53
N GLY A 78 4.17 1.13 1.10
CA GLY A 78 3.13 0.35 1.76
C GLY A 78 2.20 -0.37 0.79
N GLY A 79 2.01 0.15 -0.43
CA GLY A 79 1.10 -0.45 -1.42
C GLY A 79 1.44 -1.90 -1.75
N PRO A 80 2.69 -2.22 -2.16
CA PRO A 80 3.11 -3.59 -2.41
C PRO A 80 2.99 -4.50 -1.18
N LEU A 81 3.39 -4.03 0.00
CA LEU A 81 3.29 -4.81 1.25
C LEU A 81 1.85 -5.14 1.63
N ILE A 82 0.93 -4.18 1.47
CA ILE A 82 -0.51 -4.41 1.72
C ILE A 82 -1.09 -5.43 0.72
N ARG A 83 -0.57 -5.51 -0.52
CA ARG A 83 -0.96 -6.55 -1.47
C ARG A 83 -0.52 -7.93 -1.00
N VAL A 84 0.71 -8.07 -0.49
CA VAL A 84 1.18 -9.33 0.11
C VAL A 84 0.30 -9.74 1.27
N LEU A 85 0.01 -8.82 2.20
CA LEU A 85 -0.87 -9.11 3.35
C LEU A 85 -2.26 -9.58 2.90
N ARG A 86 -2.87 -8.91 1.93
CA ARG A 86 -4.18 -9.33 1.39
C ARG A 86 -4.15 -10.70 0.71
N MET A 87 -3.03 -11.06 0.08
CA MET A 87 -2.86 -12.37 -0.52
C MET A 87 -2.80 -13.45 0.56
N VAL A 88 -2.07 -13.21 1.65
CA VAL A 88 -1.91 -14.17 2.76
C VAL A 88 -3.18 -14.30 3.59
N ASP A 89 -3.92 -13.20 3.77
CA ASP A 89 -5.23 -13.21 4.42
C ASP A 89 -6.36 -13.79 3.53
N GLY A 90 -6.06 -14.08 2.26
CA GLY A 90 -7.02 -14.58 1.28
C GLY A 90 -7.13 -16.10 1.31
N GLU A 91 -8.35 -16.63 1.43
CA GLU A 91 -8.60 -18.08 1.49
C GLU A 91 -8.65 -18.77 0.12
N ARG A 92 -8.50 -18.02 -0.99
CA ARG A 92 -8.75 -18.54 -2.36
C ARG A 92 -7.68 -19.49 -2.89
N LYS A 93 -6.42 -19.33 -2.48
CA LYS A 93 -5.29 -20.17 -2.88
C LYS A 93 -4.40 -20.39 -1.67
N PRO A 94 -3.75 -21.56 -1.50
CA PRO A 94 -2.81 -21.79 -0.40
C PRO A 94 -1.70 -20.73 -0.43
N PRO A 95 -1.68 -19.77 0.50
CA PRO A 95 -0.79 -18.60 0.39
C PRO A 95 0.67 -18.96 0.64
N MET A 96 0.91 -20.07 1.32
CA MET A 96 2.22 -20.49 1.82
C MET A 96 3.24 -20.69 0.71
N GLY A 97 2.85 -21.28 -0.43
CA GLY A 97 3.75 -21.50 -1.58
C GLY A 97 4.02 -20.24 -2.42
N TYR A 98 3.28 -19.16 -2.21
CA TYR A 98 3.43 -17.91 -2.96
C TYR A 98 4.08 -16.79 -2.15
N LEU A 99 4.30 -17.00 -0.84
CA LEU A 99 4.75 -15.94 0.07
C LEU A 99 6.12 -15.37 -0.29
N TYR A 100 7.10 -16.22 -0.64
CA TYR A 100 8.44 -15.79 -1.06
C TYR A 100 8.36 -14.92 -2.32
N GLU A 101 7.80 -15.48 -3.39
CA GLU A 101 7.58 -14.77 -4.66
C GLU A 101 6.84 -13.43 -4.47
N ALA A 102 5.80 -13.40 -3.64
CA ALA A 102 5.03 -12.19 -3.39
C ALA A 102 5.85 -11.12 -2.65
N MET A 103 6.72 -11.53 -1.72
CA MET A 103 7.61 -10.61 -1.01
C MET A 103 8.70 -10.06 -1.95
N ASP A 104 9.29 -10.90 -2.78
CA ASP A 104 10.31 -10.49 -3.76
C ASP A 104 9.72 -9.48 -4.76
N ARG A 105 8.56 -9.80 -5.36
CA ARG A 105 7.84 -8.85 -6.23
C ARG A 105 7.46 -7.57 -5.52
N ALA A 106 7.18 -7.62 -4.22
CA ALA A 106 6.89 -6.42 -3.44
C ALA A 106 8.15 -5.54 -3.31
N LYS A 107 9.31 -6.12 -3.01
CA LYS A 107 10.60 -5.40 -3.00
C LYS A 107 10.92 -4.83 -4.38
N GLU A 108 10.80 -5.60 -5.45
CA GLU A 108 11.01 -5.13 -6.83
C GLU A 108 10.11 -3.94 -7.17
N THR A 109 8.82 -4.03 -6.84
CA THR A 109 7.86 -2.93 -7.07
C THR A 109 8.24 -1.67 -6.31
N ILE A 110 8.73 -1.81 -5.07
CA ILE A 110 9.22 -0.68 -4.27
C ILE A 110 10.44 -0.04 -4.93
N ALA A 111 11.46 -0.85 -5.30
CA ALA A 111 12.67 -0.35 -5.95
C ALA A 111 12.35 0.37 -7.27
N ALA A 112 11.51 -0.24 -8.12
CA ALA A 112 11.06 0.35 -9.38
C ALA A 112 10.31 1.67 -9.17
N SER A 113 9.51 1.79 -8.09
CA SER A 113 8.79 3.03 -7.75
C SER A 113 9.72 4.20 -7.41
N PHE A 114 11.00 3.92 -7.14
CA PHE A 114 12.05 4.91 -6.89
C PHE A 114 13.12 4.91 -7.99
N GLU A 115 12.81 4.39 -9.18
CA GLU A 115 13.72 4.35 -10.33
C GLU A 115 15.04 3.64 -10.00
N GLY A 116 15.02 2.69 -9.07
CA GLY A 116 16.21 1.96 -8.62
C GLY A 116 17.13 2.74 -7.68
N ASP A 117 16.83 3.98 -7.29
CA ASP A 117 17.66 4.78 -6.37
C ASP A 117 17.70 4.18 -4.96
N VAL A 118 18.70 3.35 -4.70
CA VAL A 118 18.88 2.55 -3.48
C VAL A 118 18.74 3.37 -2.21
N ARG A 119 19.28 4.59 -2.20
CA ARG A 119 19.24 5.51 -1.04
C ARG A 119 17.82 5.82 -0.54
N LYS A 120 16.80 5.67 -1.40
CA LYS A 120 15.40 5.95 -1.07
C LYS A 120 14.67 4.78 -0.41
N TYR A 121 15.15 3.55 -0.56
CA TYR A 121 14.45 2.35 -0.08
C TYR A 121 15.34 1.34 0.67
N GLU A 122 16.65 1.53 0.72
CA GLU A 122 17.59 0.64 1.43
C GLU A 122 17.16 0.40 2.88
N LYS A 123 16.94 1.47 3.65
CA LYS A 123 16.44 1.35 5.04
C LYS A 123 15.08 0.65 5.15
N VAL A 124 14.24 0.79 4.12
CA VAL A 124 12.96 0.07 4.06
C VAL A 124 13.21 -1.43 3.86
N PHE A 125 14.14 -1.79 3.00
CA PHE A 125 14.52 -3.18 2.77
C PHE A 125 15.16 -3.79 4.01
N GLU A 126 16.04 -3.08 4.71
CA GLU A 126 16.60 -3.53 6.00
C GLU A 126 15.50 -3.87 7.01
N ILE A 127 14.46 -3.02 7.11
CA ILE A 127 13.31 -3.28 7.99
C ILE A 127 12.52 -4.50 7.51
N ILE A 128 12.26 -4.62 6.21
CA ILE A 128 11.56 -5.76 5.63
C ILE A 128 12.33 -7.06 5.89
N ASP A 129 13.63 -7.08 5.62
CA ASP A 129 14.50 -8.25 5.73
C ASP A 129 14.70 -8.67 7.19
N SER A 130 14.82 -7.70 8.09
CA SER A 130 14.82 -7.94 9.54
C SER A 130 13.51 -8.60 10.00
N ARG A 131 12.35 -8.08 9.56
CA ARG A 131 11.04 -8.67 9.91
C ARG A 131 10.86 -10.04 9.28
N TRP A 132 11.24 -10.19 8.02
CA TRP A 132 11.19 -11.43 7.26
C TRP A 132 11.97 -12.53 7.97
N SER A 133 13.26 -12.28 8.26
CA SER A 133 14.16 -13.24 8.90
C SER A 133 13.65 -13.68 10.28
N ASN A 134 13.06 -12.76 11.04
CA ASN A 134 12.57 -13.03 12.39
C ASN A 134 11.22 -13.77 12.43
N GLN A 135 10.33 -13.53 11.47
CA GLN A 135 8.93 -13.94 11.58
C GLN A 135 8.49 -14.92 10.48
N LEU A 136 8.90 -14.69 9.24
CA LEU A 136 8.33 -15.34 8.05
C LEU A 136 9.30 -16.27 7.33
N HIS A 137 10.61 -16.10 7.53
CA HIS A 137 11.63 -16.96 6.93
C HIS A 137 11.71 -18.29 7.69
N ARG A 138 10.88 -19.26 7.29
CA ARG A 138 10.77 -20.58 7.91
C ARG A 138 10.99 -21.68 6.87
N PRO A 139 11.65 -22.79 7.22
CA PRO A 139 11.86 -23.91 6.29
C PRO A 139 10.57 -24.41 5.64
N LEU A 140 9.45 -24.39 6.39
CA LEU A 140 8.13 -24.75 5.86
C LEU A 140 7.69 -23.84 4.70
N HIS A 141 7.81 -22.53 4.86
CA HIS A 141 7.44 -21.59 3.80
C HIS A 141 8.36 -21.72 2.58
N ALA A 142 9.66 -21.95 2.79
CA ALA A 142 10.62 -22.19 1.70
C ALA A 142 10.30 -23.49 0.94
N ALA A 143 10.02 -24.58 1.66
CA ALA A 143 9.65 -25.85 1.05
C ALA A 143 8.35 -25.73 0.25
N CYS A 144 7.33 -25.07 0.80
CA CYS A 144 6.08 -24.82 0.09
C CYS A 144 6.28 -23.97 -1.18
N HIS A 145 7.20 -23.01 -1.15
CA HIS A 145 7.55 -22.22 -2.33
C HIS A 145 8.21 -23.09 -3.40
N LEU A 146 9.24 -23.86 -3.05
CA LEU A 146 9.94 -24.75 -3.97
C LEU A 146 9.01 -25.77 -4.65
N LEU A 147 8.06 -26.31 -3.89
CA LEU A 147 7.09 -27.31 -4.38
C LEU A 147 5.89 -26.67 -5.11
N ASN A 148 5.87 -25.35 -5.30
CA ASN A 148 4.75 -24.67 -5.92
C ASN A 148 4.75 -24.88 -7.45
N GLN A 149 3.94 -25.84 -7.89
CA GLN A 149 3.75 -26.15 -9.31
C GLN A 149 3.33 -24.92 -10.12
N GLY A 150 2.45 -24.08 -9.59
CA GLY A 150 1.98 -22.88 -10.29
C GLY A 150 3.02 -21.78 -10.49
N LEU A 151 4.21 -21.89 -9.87
CA LEU A 151 5.34 -20.99 -10.09
C LEU A 151 6.42 -21.60 -10.99
N PHE A 152 6.76 -22.86 -10.74
CA PHE A 152 7.95 -23.49 -11.35
C PHE A 152 7.63 -24.51 -12.44
N TYR A 153 6.37 -24.94 -12.56
CA TYR A 153 5.95 -25.96 -13.52
C TYR A 153 4.79 -25.43 -14.36
N LYS A 154 5.06 -25.15 -15.64
CA LYS A 154 3.96 -24.91 -16.59
C LYS A 154 3.14 -26.18 -16.70
N ASN A 155 1.86 -26.11 -16.37
CA ASN A 155 0.95 -27.21 -16.57
C ASN A 155 0.70 -27.33 -18.08
N THR A 156 1.46 -28.17 -18.77
CA THR A 156 1.31 -28.44 -20.22
C THR A 156 0.05 -29.26 -20.54
N ARG A 157 -0.80 -29.55 -19.54
CA ARG A 157 -2.03 -30.34 -19.71
C ARG A 157 -3.20 -29.59 -20.34
N ASP A 158 -3.17 -28.26 -20.36
CA ASP A 158 -4.23 -27.48 -21.04
C ASP A 158 -4.02 -27.43 -22.57
N GLU A 159 -2.85 -27.81 -23.09
CA GLU A 159 -2.59 -27.86 -24.54
C GLU A 159 -2.94 -29.22 -25.18
N ALA A 160 -3.33 -30.23 -24.39
CA ALA A 160 -3.58 -31.60 -24.88
C ALA A 160 -5.06 -32.04 -24.85
N LEU A 161 -5.98 -31.21 -24.36
CA LEU A 161 -7.42 -31.53 -24.33
C LEU A 161 -8.26 -30.78 -25.36
N ASP A 162 -7.67 -29.82 -26.09
CA ASP A 162 -8.32 -29.09 -27.18
C ASP A 162 -8.04 -29.70 -28.57
N SER A 163 -7.35 -30.85 -28.64
CA SER A 163 -7.07 -31.56 -29.91
C SER A 163 -7.91 -32.81 -30.15
N GLU A 164 -8.93 -33.09 -29.33
CA GLU A 164 -9.91 -34.15 -29.58
C GLU A 164 -11.33 -33.70 -29.27
N VAL A 165 -11.87 -32.75 -30.04
CA VAL A 165 -13.28 -32.70 -30.51
C VAL A 165 -13.33 -32.01 -31.87
#